data_AF-A0A2T5JY93-F1
#
_entry.id   AF-A0A2T5JY93-F1
#
_cell.length_a   1.000
_cell.length_b   1.000
_cell.length_c   1.000
_cell.angle_alpha   90.00
_cell.angle_beta   90.00
_cell.angle_gamma   90.00
#
_symmetry.space_group_name_H-M   'P 1'
#
loop_
_entity.id
_entity.type
_entity.pdbx_description
1 polymer ?
#
loop_
_entity_poly.entity_id
_entity_poly.type
_entity_poly.pdbx_seq_one_letter_code
_entity_poly.pdbx_strand_id
1 'polypeptide(L)'
;MKSAPFLIRPTVLVVLLAGLGLSPQTRADPLEVLWYTYAAAGSEYRQKISQLSRMVHTLPQSDGSGWNLTYWHAGDPAPDFTAFDVLVIESGEAFLTGPPDGPPARPDFSGILDNKTALEAARGGRAFITTSDADFHAIRGDAGSVPVDPDAPNRGGRCVPAITAPECWDGALGHAVNAINWAGNGNGLGIVSFLDGEFEGSFWWTHPDSFLRDELDGYIDYAGSEQNPIINSCQALHPLNAGLTSAGLSNWTNSFHATFLPIHGYAPVVSSSLRPGSAVAIAKSDAWLDPWNSVTLLGVVGEEEDDECASPQATSRQNELQTGEAGDVGEAADTGAPSSGAR
;
A
#
# COMPACT_ATOMS: atom_id res chain seq x y z
N MET A 1 -61.98 -45.89 28.04
CA MET A 1 -61.11 -44.68 28.13
C MET A 1 -59.75 -45.05 27.56
N LYS A 2 -59.28 -44.27 26.59
CA LYS A 2 -58.11 -44.58 25.74
C LYS A 2 -56.81 -44.31 26.50
N SER A 3 -55.94 -45.31 26.59
CA SER A 3 -54.53 -45.17 26.96
C SER A 3 -53.70 -45.23 25.67
N ALA A 4 -52.97 -44.17 25.35
CA ALA A 4 -52.02 -44.14 24.25
C ALA A 4 -50.59 -44.12 24.81
N PRO A 5 -49.66 -44.93 24.26
CA PRO A 5 -48.28 -45.01 24.74
C PRO A 5 -47.41 -43.89 24.14
N PHE A 6 -46.45 -43.43 24.94
CA PHE A 6 -45.35 -42.55 24.55
C PHE A 6 -44.42 -43.26 23.55
N LEU A 7 -44.27 -42.69 22.36
CA LEU A 7 -43.27 -43.07 21.36
C LEU A 7 -41.96 -42.31 21.64
N ILE A 8 -40.96 -43.05 22.11
CA ILE A 8 -39.56 -42.62 22.25
C ILE A 8 -38.98 -42.52 20.82
N ARG A 9 -38.56 -41.33 20.41
CA ARG A 9 -37.83 -41.11 19.15
C ARG A 9 -36.39 -41.60 19.28
N PRO A 10 -35.83 -42.34 18.30
CA PRO A 10 -34.44 -42.77 18.34
C PRO A 10 -33.52 -41.60 17.96
N THR A 11 -32.51 -41.38 18.78
CA THR A 11 -31.40 -40.46 18.51
C THR A 11 -30.55 -41.04 17.39
N VAL A 12 -30.56 -40.41 16.21
CA VAL A 12 -29.62 -40.73 15.12
C VAL A 12 -28.30 -40.03 15.45
N LEU A 13 -27.33 -40.80 15.95
CA LEU A 13 -25.94 -40.37 16.12
C LEU A 13 -25.24 -40.50 14.75
N VAL A 14 -25.16 -39.41 13.99
CA VAL A 14 -24.30 -39.34 12.80
C VAL A 14 -22.87 -39.11 13.27
N VAL A 15 -22.04 -40.14 13.17
CA VAL A 15 -20.60 -40.04 13.36
C VAL A 15 -20.00 -39.45 12.09
N LEU A 16 -19.79 -38.13 12.04
CA LEU A 16 -18.85 -37.51 11.10
C LEU A 16 -17.43 -37.80 11.61
N LEU A 17 -16.86 -38.93 11.18
CA LEU A 17 -15.42 -39.14 11.25
C LEU A 17 -14.79 -38.17 10.25
N ALA A 18 -14.34 -37.03 10.77
CA ALA A 18 -13.53 -36.06 10.07
C ALA A 18 -12.30 -36.77 9.51
N GLY A 19 -12.28 -36.96 8.19
CA GLY A 19 -11.05 -37.11 7.44
C GLY A 19 -10.29 -35.80 7.51
N LEU A 20 -9.57 -35.59 8.62
CA LEU A 20 -8.45 -34.65 8.67
C LEU A 20 -7.33 -35.26 7.82
N GLY A 21 -7.55 -35.27 6.51
CA GLY A 21 -6.48 -35.39 5.55
C GLY A 21 -5.60 -34.18 5.79
N LEU A 22 -4.45 -34.40 6.43
CA LEU A 22 -3.31 -33.51 6.35
C LEU A 22 -2.93 -33.47 4.87
N SER A 23 -3.62 -32.62 4.09
CA SER A 23 -3.14 -32.26 2.77
C SER A 23 -1.73 -31.74 2.98
N PRO A 24 -0.70 -32.34 2.34
CA PRO A 24 0.62 -31.75 2.39
C PRO A 24 0.46 -30.30 1.92
N GLN A 25 0.89 -29.36 2.75
CA GLN A 25 1.06 -27.98 2.31
C GLN A 25 2.08 -28.05 1.17
N THR A 26 1.60 -28.04 -0.07
CA THR A 26 2.44 -27.75 -1.21
C THR A 26 2.95 -26.35 -0.94
N ARG A 27 4.21 -26.28 -0.51
CA ARG A 27 4.90 -25.01 -0.31
C ARG A 27 4.79 -24.27 -1.62
N ALA A 28 4.10 -23.12 -1.61
CA ALA A 28 4.06 -22.26 -2.78
C ALA A 28 5.51 -21.95 -3.18
N ASP A 29 5.76 -21.97 -4.49
CA ASP A 29 7.06 -21.53 -5.00
C ASP A 29 7.31 -20.09 -4.52
N PRO A 30 8.57 -19.73 -4.17
CA PRO A 30 8.88 -18.36 -3.79
C PRO A 30 8.47 -17.38 -4.88
N LEU A 31 7.96 -16.21 -4.50
CA LEU A 31 7.71 -15.10 -5.41
C LEU A 31 9.03 -14.55 -5.94
N GLU A 32 9.13 -14.34 -7.24
CA GLU A 32 10.21 -13.61 -7.89
C GLU A 32 9.94 -12.10 -7.72
N VAL A 33 10.64 -11.48 -6.77
CA VAL A 33 10.46 -10.08 -6.37
C VAL A 33 11.53 -9.22 -7.01
N LEU A 34 11.13 -8.34 -7.93
CA LEU A 34 11.98 -7.28 -8.45
C LEU A 34 11.81 -6.03 -7.59
N TRP A 35 12.86 -5.62 -6.88
CA TRP A 35 12.86 -4.42 -6.04
C TRP A 35 13.63 -3.31 -6.73
N TYR A 36 12.90 -2.34 -7.28
CA TYR A 36 13.48 -1.11 -7.80
C TYR A 36 13.91 -0.22 -6.64
N THR A 37 15.18 0.15 -6.62
CA THR A 37 15.79 0.87 -5.50
C THR A 37 16.84 1.83 -6.03
N TYR A 38 16.99 2.96 -5.35
CA TYR A 38 18.11 3.89 -5.53
C TYR A 38 19.11 3.79 -4.36
N ALA A 39 18.84 2.92 -3.38
CA ALA A 39 19.69 2.72 -2.23
C ALA A 39 21.02 2.05 -2.60
N ALA A 40 22.11 2.56 -2.04
CA ALA A 40 23.44 2.00 -2.22
C ALA A 40 23.49 0.53 -1.80
N ALA A 41 24.28 -0.30 -2.50
CA ALA A 41 24.33 -1.75 -2.25
C ALA A 41 24.71 -2.14 -0.82
N GLY A 42 25.52 -1.32 -0.13
CA GLY A 42 25.91 -1.52 1.26
C GLY A 42 24.97 -0.87 2.28
N SER A 43 23.89 -0.23 1.86
CA SER A 43 22.98 0.53 2.74
C SER A 43 22.31 -0.34 3.79
N GLU A 44 22.00 0.24 4.95
CA GLU A 44 21.22 -0.46 5.98
C GLU A 44 19.83 -0.83 5.46
N TYR A 45 19.22 0.03 4.64
CA TYR A 45 17.95 -0.24 3.99
C TYR A 45 17.98 -1.56 3.21
N ARG A 46 18.91 -1.73 2.24
CA ARG A 46 19.00 -2.97 1.46
C ARG A 46 19.38 -4.18 2.29
N GLN A 47 20.18 -4.02 3.35
CA GLN A 47 20.48 -5.12 4.26
C GLN A 47 19.22 -5.63 4.97
N LYS A 48 18.36 -4.72 5.43
CA LYS A 48 17.12 -5.04 6.13
C LYS A 48 16.03 -5.57 5.20
N ILE A 49 15.86 -5.03 4.00
CA ILE A 49 14.95 -5.61 2.99
C ILE A 49 15.41 -7.03 2.60
N SER A 50 16.72 -7.25 2.46
CA SER A 50 17.26 -8.60 2.22
C SER A 50 17.08 -9.54 3.42
N GLN A 51 17.05 -9.01 4.65
CA GLN A 51 16.71 -9.79 5.83
C GLN A 51 15.23 -10.19 5.80
N LEU A 52 14.33 -9.24 5.53
CA LEU A 52 12.90 -9.47 5.41
C LEU A 52 12.60 -10.56 4.37
N SER A 53 13.15 -10.48 3.16
CA SER A 53 12.91 -11.46 2.09
C SER A 53 13.29 -12.90 2.49
N ARG A 54 14.36 -13.06 3.28
CA ARG A 54 14.79 -14.38 3.79
C ARG A 54 13.85 -14.97 4.82
N MET A 55 13.06 -14.17 5.52
CA MET A 55 12.29 -14.62 6.67
C MET A 55 10.78 -14.37 6.58
N VAL A 56 10.30 -13.69 5.53
CA VAL A 56 8.88 -13.38 5.34
C VAL A 56 7.98 -14.62 5.44
N HIS A 57 8.44 -15.76 4.92
CA HIS A 57 7.73 -17.04 4.99
C HIS A 57 7.60 -17.63 6.41
N THR A 58 8.32 -17.09 7.38
CA THR A 58 8.27 -17.49 8.80
C THR A 58 7.42 -16.55 9.66
N LEU A 59 6.96 -15.43 9.10
CA LEU A 59 6.12 -14.48 9.82
C LEU A 59 4.73 -15.11 10.04
N PRO A 60 4.19 -15.13 11.28
CA PRO A 60 2.99 -15.92 11.59
C PRO A 60 1.73 -15.56 10.79
N GLN A 61 1.63 -14.31 10.33
CA GLN A 61 0.49 -13.79 9.60
C GLN A 61 0.74 -13.69 8.09
N SER A 62 1.93 -14.07 7.59
CA SER A 62 2.13 -14.18 6.15
C SER A 62 1.41 -15.41 5.61
N ASP A 63 1.15 -15.41 4.31
CA ASP A 63 0.60 -16.58 3.59
C ASP A 63 1.60 -17.75 3.45
N GLY A 64 2.80 -17.62 4.04
CA GLY A 64 3.88 -18.60 3.95
C GLY A 64 4.72 -18.50 2.67
N SER A 65 4.43 -17.54 1.79
CA SER A 65 5.22 -17.30 0.58
C SER A 65 6.64 -16.86 0.92
N GLY A 66 7.64 -17.46 0.26
CA GLY A 66 9.02 -16.96 0.28
C GLY A 66 9.24 -15.90 -0.80
N TRP A 67 10.29 -15.08 -0.67
CA TRP A 67 10.68 -14.12 -1.72
C TRP A 67 12.07 -14.45 -2.26
N ASN A 68 12.19 -14.59 -3.57
CA ASN A 68 13.45 -14.55 -4.29
C ASN A 68 13.69 -13.10 -4.77
N LEU A 69 14.53 -12.37 -4.03
CA LEU A 69 14.68 -10.92 -4.18
C LEU A 69 15.81 -10.57 -5.16
N THR A 70 15.48 -9.80 -6.19
CA THR A 70 16.42 -9.16 -7.11
C THR A 70 16.32 -7.65 -6.99
N TYR A 71 17.45 -6.95 -6.84
CA TYR A 71 17.48 -5.49 -6.85
C TYR A 71 17.77 -4.97 -8.26
N TRP A 72 17.09 -3.89 -8.65
CA TRP A 72 17.31 -3.19 -9.91
C TRP A 72 17.45 -1.68 -9.67
N HIS A 73 18.43 -1.06 -10.32
CA HIS A 73 18.78 0.35 -10.21
C HIS A 73 18.57 1.06 -11.54
N ALA A 74 18.40 2.38 -11.51
CA ALA A 74 18.26 3.20 -12.71
C ALA A 74 19.36 3.02 -13.77
N GLY A 75 20.62 2.83 -13.33
CA GLY A 75 21.77 2.68 -14.21
C GLY A 75 22.01 1.24 -14.71
N ASP A 76 21.26 0.26 -14.22
CA ASP A 76 21.39 -1.13 -14.64
C ASP A 76 20.59 -1.41 -15.93
N PRO A 77 21.02 -2.36 -16.77
CA PRO A 77 20.18 -2.84 -17.87
C PRO A 77 18.82 -3.30 -17.36
N ALA A 78 17.76 -2.92 -18.07
CA ALA A 78 16.41 -3.35 -17.72
C ALA A 78 16.33 -4.88 -17.70
N PRO A 79 15.80 -5.48 -16.62
CA PRO A 79 15.61 -6.92 -16.55
C PRO A 79 14.47 -7.37 -17.48
N ASP A 80 14.35 -8.67 -17.70
CA ASP A 80 13.13 -9.23 -18.30
C ASP A 80 12.01 -9.16 -17.24
N PHE A 81 11.17 -8.13 -17.34
CA PHE A 81 10.06 -7.91 -16.42
C PHE A 81 9.06 -9.07 -16.36
N THR A 82 8.98 -9.91 -17.39
CA THR A 82 8.08 -11.08 -17.42
C THR A 82 8.60 -12.25 -16.59
N ALA A 83 9.85 -12.19 -16.12
CA ALA A 83 10.46 -13.18 -15.25
C ALA A 83 10.14 -12.96 -13.75
N PHE A 84 9.40 -11.90 -13.41
CA PHE A 84 9.10 -11.53 -12.03
C PHE A 84 7.60 -11.55 -11.77
N ASP A 85 7.23 -11.94 -10.56
CA ASP A 85 5.84 -11.96 -10.09
C ASP A 85 5.40 -10.58 -9.62
N VAL A 86 6.32 -9.80 -9.04
CA VAL A 86 6.02 -8.47 -8.51
C VAL A 86 7.20 -7.51 -8.67
N LEU A 87 6.89 -6.30 -9.14
CA LEU A 87 7.76 -5.14 -9.07
C LEU A 87 7.38 -4.32 -7.84
N VAL A 88 8.32 -4.21 -6.92
CA VAL A 88 8.26 -3.33 -5.74
C VAL A 88 9.09 -2.09 -6.03
N ILE A 89 8.48 -0.92 -5.86
CA ILE A 89 9.14 0.37 -6.07
C ILE A 89 9.32 1.01 -4.70
N GLU A 90 10.58 1.16 -4.29
CA GLU A 90 11.00 1.84 -3.06
C GLU A 90 10.34 3.22 -2.95
N SER A 91 9.96 3.60 -1.73
CA SER A 91 9.41 4.92 -1.47
C SER A 91 10.42 6.02 -1.80
N GLY A 92 9.97 7.25 -2.01
CA GLY A 92 10.83 8.42 -2.22
C GLY A 92 11.64 8.85 -0.99
N GLU A 93 11.50 8.19 0.16
CA GLU A 93 12.22 8.51 1.40
C GLU A 93 13.68 8.05 1.34
N ALA A 94 14.61 8.97 1.57
CA ALA A 94 16.04 8.72 1.38
C ALA A 94 16.72 8.14 2.64
N PHE A 95 16.03 7.99 3.77
CA PHE A 95 16.65 7.57 5.02
C PHE A 95 17.24 6.15 4.98
N LEU A 96 18.47 5.97 5.51
CA LEU A 96 19.24 4.71 5.50
C LEU A 96 19.56 4.11 4.13
N THR A 97 19.34 4.85 3.04
CA THR A 97 19.60 4.40 1.65
C THR A 97 21.04 4.65 1.20
N GLY A 98 21.80 5.48 1.92
CA GLY A 98 23.20 5.77 1.65
C GLY A 98 24.15 4.59 1.90
N PRO A 99 25.41 4.64 1.42
CA PRO A 99 26.42 3.70 1.84
C PRO A 99 26.69 3.82 3.35
N PRO A 100 27.32 2.83 4.01
CA PRO A 100 27.69 2.93 5.42
C PRO A 100 28.43 4.24 5.69
N ASP A 101 27.96 5.00 6.69
CA ASP A 101 28.47 6.32 7.09
C ASP A 101 28.41 7.42 6.00
N GLY A 102 27.71 7.17 4.88
CA GLY A 102 27.50 8.13 3.80
C GLY A 102 26.18 8.91 3.92
N PRO A 103 26.00 9.94 3.08
CA PRO A 103 24.73 10.65 3.01
C PRO A 103 23.64 9.72 2.45
N PRO A 104 22.36 9.97 2.80
CA PRO A 104 21.20 9.42 2.09
C PRO A 104 21.37 9.46 0.56
N ALA A 105 20.99 8.39 -0.12
CA ALA A 105 20.95 8.37 -1.58
C ALA A 105 19.85 9.33 -2.07
N ARG A 106 20.02 9.85 -3.29
CA ARG A 106 18.98 10.68 -3.91
C ARG A 106 18.02 9.76 -4.68
N PRO A 107 16.70 9.94 -4.55
CA PRO A 107 15.75 9.22 -5.37
C PRO A 107 16.06 9.40 -6.86
N ASP A 108 16.10 8.29 -7.59
CA ASP A 108 16.29 8.24 -9.03
C ASP A 108 15.34 7.21 -9.63
N PHE A 109 14.28 7.69 -10.28
CA PHE A 109 13.27 6.86 -10.93
C PHE A 109 13.47 6.74 -12.44
N SER A 110 14.61 7.20 -12.99
CA SER A 110 14.85 7.16 -14.44
C SER A 110 14.79 5.75 -15.02
N GLY A 111 15.19 4.71 -14.28
CA GLY A 111 15.01 3.32 -14.74
C GLY A 111 13.54 2.94 -14.92
N ILE A 112 12.64 3.38 -14.04
CA ILE A 112 11.19 3.18 -14.20
C ILE A 112 10.67 3.98 -15.40
N LEU A 113 11.05 5.25 -15.51
CA LEU A 113 10.55 6.16 -16.55
C LEU A 113 11.03 5.73 -17.95
N ASP A 114 12.29 5.34 -18.09
CA ASP A 114 12.89 4.92 -19.37
C ASP A 114 12.34 3.58 -19.87
N ASN A 115 11.68 2.80 -19.01
CA ASN A 115 11.15 1.47 -19.31
C ASN A 115 9.62 1.39 -19.34
N LYS A 116 8.92 2.52 -19.46
CA LYS A 116 7.45 2.61 -19.51
C LYS A 116 6.80 1.50 -20.34
N THR A 117 7.13 1.41 -21.62
CA THR A 117 6.49 0.47 -22.56
C THR A 117 6.71 -1.00 -22.15
N ALA A 118 7.89 -1.34 -21.65
CA ALA A 118 8.22 -2.70 -21.26
C ALA A 118 7.50 -3.08 -19.96
N LEU A 119 7.40 -2.15 -19.01
CA LEU A 119 6.62 -2.31 -17.78
C LEU A 119 5.14 -2.45 -18.08
N GLU A 120 4.56 -1.61 -18.93
CA GLU A 120 3.15 -1.72 -19.37
C GLU A 120 2.86 -3.07 -20.04
N ALA A 121 3.79 -3.59 -20.84
CA ALA A 121 3.63 -4.88 -21.52
C ALA A 121 3.71 -6.09 -20.58
N ALA A 122 4.51 -6.02 -19.51
CA ALA A 122 4.66 -7.09 -18.53
C ALA A 122 3.63 -7.02 -17.38
N ARG A 123 3.12 -5.82 -17.10
CA ARG A 123 2.20 -5.53 -16.00
C ARG A 123 0.96 -6.43 -16.06
N GLY A 124 0.72 -7.10 -14.95
CA GLY A 124 -0.47 -7.89 -14.71
C GLY A 124 -1.65 -7.05 -14.22
N GLY A 125 -2.71 -7.74 -13.82
CA GLY A 125 -3.95 -7.12 -13.35
C GLY A 125 -3.93 -6.58 -11.93
N ARG A 126 -2.81 -6.71 -11.18
CA ARG A 126 -2.72 -6.35 -9.77
C ARG A 126 -1.79 -5.16 -9.53
N ALA A 127 -2.31 -4.13 -8.88
CA ALA A 127 -1.51 -3.01 -8.41
C ALA A 127 -1.94 -2.62 -7.01
N PHE A 128 -0.97 -2.38 -6.13
CA PHE A 128 -1.14 -1.77 -4.82
C PHE A 128 -0.30 -0.49 -4.76
N ILE A 129 -0.93 0.61 -4.38
CA ILE A 129 -0.29 1.92 -4.36
C ILE A 129 -0.65 2.58 -3.03
N THR A 130 0.36 3.00 -2.29
CA THR A 130 0.18 3.57 -0.96
C THR A 130 0.98 4.86 -0.83
N THR A 131 0.40 5.87 -0.19
CA THR A 131 1.07 7.13 0.11
C THR A 131 1.95 7.06 1.37
N SER A 132 2.15 5.85 1.89
CA SER A 132 3.11 5.55 2.96
C SER A 132 4.44 5.08 2.38
N ASP A 133 5.53 5.51 2.98
CA ASP A 133 6.87 4.93 2.96
C ASP A 133 6.98 3.70 3.87
N ALA A 134 6.05 2.75 3.70
CA ALA A 134 5.92 1.59 4.58
C ALA A 134 7.11 0.63 4.52
N ASP A 135 7.86 0.60 3.41
CA ASP A 135 9.13 -0.11 3.32
C ASP A 135 10.16 0.43 4.32
N PHE A 136 10.28 1.75 4.43
CA PHE A 136 11.14 2.41 5.41
C PHE A 136 10.65 2.16 6.84
N HIS A 137 9.36 2.36 7.09
CA HIS A 137 8.78 2.15 8.42
C HIS A 137 8.83 0.67 8.86
N ALA A 138 8.73 -0.28 7.94
CA ALA A 138 8.84 -1.71 8.23
C ALA A 138 10.24 -2.07 8.78
N ILE A 139 11.30 -1.51 8.19
CA ILE A 139 12.68 -1.77 8.63
C ILE A 139 13.07 -1.04 9.93
N ARG A 140 12.26 -0.07 10.36
CA ARG A 140 12.32 0.55 11.69
C ARG A 140 11.50 -0.19 12.73
N GLY A 141 10.45 -0.89 12.31
CA GLY A 141 9.51 -1.55 13.21
C GLY A 141 8.41 -0.60 13.70
N ASP A 142 7.95 0.30 12.83
CA ASP A 142 6.85 1.20 13.15
C ASP A 142 5.49 0.48 13.09
N ALA A 143 4.83 0.45 14.25
CA ALA A 143 3.51 -0.11 14.47
C ALA A 143 2.81 0.74 15.53
N GLY A 144 1.75 1.46 15.17
CA GLY A 144 1.10 2.44 16.03
C GLY A 144 0.42 1.84 17.25
N SER A 145 0.10 0.54 17.21
CA SER A 145 -0.43 -0.23 18.32
C SER A 145 0.63 -0.57 19.38
N VAL A 146 1.92 -0.37 19.08
CA VAL A 146 3.02 -0.56 20.02
C VAL A 146 3.43 0.79 20.62
N PRO A 147 3.55 0.91 21.96
CA PRO A 147 4.02 2.13 22.60
C PRO A 147 5.43 2.52 22.14
N VAL A 148 5.70 3.83 22.09
CA VAL A 148 7.05 4.33 21.83
C VAL A 148 7.94 4.00 23.02
N ASP A 149 9.01 3.24 22.77
CA ASP A 149 10.11 3.06 23.71
C ASP A 149 11.24 4.05 23.35
N PRO A 150 11.46 5.12 24.15
CA PRO A 150 12.50 6.11 23.87
C PRO A 150 13.92 5.55 23.96
N ASP A 151 14.09 4.39 24.61
CA ASP A 151 15.39 3.74 24.78
C ASP A 151 15.66 2.66 23.71
N ALA A 152 14.72 2.49 22.75
CA ALA A 152 14.84 1.48 21.70
C ALA A 152 16.03 1.76 20.74
N PRO A 153 16.83 0.73 20.39
CA PRO A 153 18.03 0.89 19.57
C PRO A 153 17.76 1.18 18.08
N ASN A 154 16.50 1.06 17.63
CA ASN A 154 16.09 1.17 16.23
C ASN A 154 15.84 2.63 15.76
N ARG A 155 16.45 3.62 16.42
CA ARG A 155 16.39 5.05 16.03
C ARG A 155 14.96 5.57 15.89
N GLY A 156 14.09 5.21 16.82
CA GLY A 156 12.72 5.70 16.91
C GLY A 156 11.67 4.81 16.25
N GLY A 157 11.94 3.51 16.08
CA GLY A 157 10.90 2.53 15.78
C GLY A 157 10.26 1.98 17.05
N ARG A 158 9.05 1.45 16.96
CA ARG A 158 8.28 1.03 18.15
C ARG A 158 8.53 -0.43 18.54
N CYS A 159 8.70 -1.30 17.55
CA CYS A 159 8.87 -2.73 17.77
C CYS A 159 10.34 -3.12 17.67
N VAL A 160 10.82 -3.92 18.64
CA VAL A 160 12.22 -4.36 18.71
C VAL A 160 12.28 -5.86 19.05
N PRO A 161 13.02 -6.67 18.28
CA PRO A 161 13.70 -6.35 17.02
C PRO A 161 12.73 -6.12 15.85
N ALA A 162 12.96 -5.05 15.07
CA ALA A 162 12.23 -4.77 13.83
C ALA A 162 12.23 -6.00 12.89
N ILE A 163 11.21 -6.11 12.02
CA ILE A 163 10.96 -7.23 11.08
C ILE A 163 10.57 -8.55 11.75
N THR A 164 11.12 -8.86 12.93
CA THR A 164 11.03 -10.21 13.52
C THR A 164 10.12 -10.29 14.74
N ALA A 165 9.91 -9.17 15.44
CA ALA A 165 8.98 -9.12 16.57
C ALA A 165 7.53 -9.23 16.05
N PRO A 166 6.72 -10.17 16.56
CA PRO A 166 5.35 -10.41 16.08
C PRO A 166 4.44 -9.18 16.09
N GLU A 167 4.63 -8.30 17.07
CA GLU A 167 3.92 -7.02 17.22
C GLU A 167 4.24 -6.02 16.10
N CYS A 168 5.33 -6.20 15.35
CA CYS A 168 5.60 -5.37 14.15
C CYS A 168 4.54 -5.55 13.07
N TRP A 169 3.84 -6.70 13.06
CA TRP A 169 2.95 -7.06 11.96
C TRP A 169 1.80 -6.06 11.80
N ASP A 170 1.16 -5.68 12.91
CA ASP A 170 0.11 -4.67 12.93
C ASP A 170 0.71 -3.26 12.79
N GLY A 171 1.28 -3.00 11.62
CA GLY A 171 2.14 -1.87 11.34
C GLY A 171 2.66 -1.89 9.91
N ALA A 172 3.73 -1.15 9.68
CA ALA A 172 4.30 -0.98 8.35
C ALA A 172 4.83 -2.30 7.76
N LEU A 173 5.30 -3.22 8.61
CA LEU A 173 5.75 -4.54 8.19
C LEU A 173 4.62 -5.34 7.53
N GLY A 174 3.48 -5.50 8.20
CA GLY A 174 2.36 -6.24 7.63
C GLY A 174 1.75 -5.52 6.43
N HIS A 175 1.72 -4.19 6.43
CA HIS A 175 1.27 -3.38 5.28
C HIS A 175 2.10 -3.67 4.02
N ALA A 176 3.43 -3.66 4.14
CA ALA A 176 4.33 -3.97 3.04
C ALA A 176 4.26 -5.44 2.62
N VAL A 177 4.28 -6.38 3.57
CA VAL A 177 4.26 -7.82 3.28
C VAL A 177 2.94 -8.24 2.63
N ASN A 178 1.81 -7.78 3.14
CA ASN A 178 0.50 -8.07 2.55
C ASN A 178 0.41 -7.53 1.12
N ALA A 179 0.91 -6.31 0.87
CA ALA A 179 0.93 -5.73 -0.47
C ALA A 179 1.74 -6.57 -1.46
N ILE A 180 2.96 -6.95 -1.09
CA ILE A 180 3.87 -7.73 -1.94
C ILE A 180 3.32 -9.13 -2.20
N ASN A 181 2.87 -9.84 -1.17
CA ASN A 181 2.33 -11.18 -1.33
C ASN A 181 1.04 -11.16 -2.16
N TRP A 182 0.16 -10.19 -1.91
CA TRP A 182 -1.08 -10.08 -2.69
C TRP A 182 -0.81 -9.73 -4.15
N ALA A 183 0.09 -8.79 -4.44
CA ALA A 183 0.41 -8.37 -5.80
C ALA A 183 1.11 -9.49 -6.59
N GLY A 184 2.06 -10.20 -5.97
CA GLY A 184 2.85 -11.26 -6.60
C GLY A 184 2.10 -12.56 -6.85
N ASN A 185 1.02 -12.86 -6.10
CA ASN A 185 0.20 -14.06 -6.33
C ASN A 185 -0.76 -13.92 -7.55
N GLY A 186 -0.47 -13.02 -8.49
CA GLY A 186 -1.30 -12.69 -9.65
C GLY A 186 -0.80 -13.33 -10.95
N ASN A 187 -1.49 -13.05 -12.06
CA ASN A 187 -0.97 -13.34 -13.39
C ASN A 187 -0.26 -12.08 -13.93
N GLY A 188 0.94 -12.26 -14.47
CA GLY A 188 1.79 -11.14 -14.93
C GLY A 188 2.43 -10.39 -13.77
N LEU A 189 3.17 -9.32 -14.09
CA LEU A 189 3.92 -8.54 -13.10
C LEU A 189 2.96 -7.71 -12.23
N GLY A 190 2.80 -8.08 -10.96
CA GLY A 190 2.12 -7.26 -9.97
C GLY A 190 2.91 -5.98 -9.66
N ILE A 191 2.23 -4.90 -9.31
CA ILE A 191 2.87 -3.63 -8.94
C ILE A 191 2.63 -3.34 -7.46
N VAL A 192 3.70 -3.05 -6.73
CA VAL A 192 3.65 -2.43 -5.40
C VAL A 192 4.44 -1.14 -5.47
N SER A 193 3.79 0.00 -5.28
CA SER A 193 4.47 1.27 -5.14
C SER A 193 4.19 1.86 -3.76
N PHE A 194 5.27 2.11 -3.03
CA PHE A 194 5.23 2.98 -1.86
C PHE A 194 5.24 4.45 -2.30
N LEU A 195 5.13 5.36 -1.32
CA LEU A 195 5.06 6.81 -1.54
C LEU A 195 6.03 7.26 -2.63
N ASP A 196 5.55 7.91 -3.69
CA ASP A 196 6.45 8.49 -4.68
C ASP A 196 7.09 9.78 -4.16
N GLY A 197 6.34 10.69 -3.53
CA GLY A 197 6.79 12.06 -3.28
C GLY A 197 7.01 12.48 -1.82
N GLU A 198 8.26 12.83 -1.47
CA GLU A 198 8.59 13.72 -0.33
C GLU A 198 9.74 14.69 -0.66
N PHE A 199 10.63 14.28 -1.57
CA PHE A 199 11.80 15.03 -1.98
C PHE A 199 11.77 15.40 -3.48
N GLU A 200 12.58 16.38 -3.88
CA GLU A 200 12.75 16.70 -5.30
C GLU A 200 13.21 15.45 -6.10
N GLY A 201 12.55 15.18 -7.22
CA GLY A 201 12.82 14.01 -8.07
C GLY A 201 12.05 12.75 -7.70
N SER A 202 11.31 12.75 -6.60
CA SER A 202 10.58 11.56 -6.12
C SER A 202 9.14 11.44 -6.69
N PHE A 203 8.56 12.55 -7.18
CA PHE A 203 7.22 12.62 -7.80
C PHE A 203 7.14 11.96 -9.19
N TRP A 204 7.26 10.64 -9.26
CA TRP A 204 7.29 9.91 -10.52
C TRP A 204 5.92 9.39 -10.94
N TRP A 205 4.93 9.25 -10.05
CA TRP A 205 3.62 8.69 -10.41
C TRP A 205 2.93 9.48 -11.53
N THR A 206 3.03 10.81 -11.49
CA THR A 206 2.41 11.73 -12.44
C THR A 206 3.34 12.19 -13.56
N HIS A 207 4.61 11.72 -13.57
CA HIS A 207 5.58 12.08 -14.60
C HIS A 207 5.09 11.63 -16.00
N PRO A 208 5.31 12.42 -17.08
CA PRO A 208 4.89 12.05 -18.44
C PRO A 208 5.23 10.64 -18.91
N ASP A 209 6.41 10.18 -18.51
CA ASP A 209 6.93 8.87 -18.88
C ASP A 209 6.65 7.78 -17.82
N SER A 210 5.77 8.05 -16.86
CA SER A 210 5.32 7.02 -15.92
C SER A 210 4.27 6.10 -16.56
N PHE A 211 4.37 4.81 -16.27
CA PHE A 211 3.36 3.81 -16.62
C PHE A 211 2.11 3.87 -15.72
N LEU A 212 2.15 4.67 -14.64
CA LEU A 212 1.00 4.94 -13.77
C LEU A 212 0.33 6.27 -14.07
N ARG A 213 0.91 7.11 -14.94
CA ARG A 213 0.43 8.47 -15.17
C ARG A 213 -1.05 8.51 -15.54
N ASP A 214 -1.44 7.74 -16.54
CA ASP A 214 -2.81 7.75 -17.06
C ASP A 214 -3.84 7.29 -16.01
N GLU A 215 -3.39 6.57 -14.98
CA GLU A 215 -4.23 6.11 -13.87
C GLU A 215 -4.27 7.10 -12.69
N LEU A 216 -3.20 7.88 -12.46
CA LEU A 216 -3.02 8.65 -11.22
C LEU A 216 -2.97 10.18 -11.40
N ASP A 217 -2.65 10.68 -12.58
CA ASP A 217 -2.52 12.13 -12.84
C ASP A 217 -3.84 12.86 -12.55
N GLY A 218 -3.79 13.89 -11.70
CA GLY A 218 -4.97 14.62 -11.22
C GLY A 218 -5.75 13.98 -10.06
N TYR A 219 -5.36 12.80 -9.57
CA TYR A 219 -6.05 12.11 -8.47
C TYR A 219 -5.25 12.06 -7.16
N ILE A 220 -4.02 12.54 -7.15
CA ILE A 220 -3.16 12.56 -5.96
C ILE A 220 -3.13 13.96 -5.37
N ASP A 221 -3.37 14.04 -4.06
CA ASP A 221 -3.28 15.27 -3.29
C ASP A 221 -2.17 15.13 -2.23
N TYR A 222 -1.06 15.82 -2.48
CA TYR A 222 0.14 15.88 -1.61
C TYR A 222 0.04 16.94 -0.50
N ALA A 223 -1.10 17.63 -0.37
CA ALA A 223 -1.22 18.70 0.61
C ALA A 223 -1.48 18.14 2.03
N GLY A 224 -0.47 17.55 2.66
CA GLY A 224 -0.50 17.16 4.08
C GLY A 224 -0.35 15.67 4.32
N SER A 225 -0.26 15.29 5.61
CA SER A 225 -0.03 13.91 6.04
C SER A 225 -1.20 13.36 6.86
N GLU A 226 -1.35 12.03 6.83
CA GLU A 226 -2.31 11.27 7.63
C GLU A 226 -1.57 10.44 8.69
N GLN A 227 -2.11 10.46 9.91
CA GLN A 227 -1.52 9.80 11.09
C GLN A 227 -2.48 8.83 11.76
N ASN A 228 -3.76 8.88 11.41
CA ASN A 228 -4.82 8.06 11.97
C ASN A 228 -5.65 7.48 10.82
N PRO A 229 -5.04 6.74 9.89
CA PRO A 229 -5.78 6.12 8.80
C PRO A 229 -6.88 5.19 9.32
N ILE A 230 -7.89 4.95 8.50
CA ILE A 230 -9.04 4.12 8.85
C ILE A 230 -9.03 2.86 7.97
N ILE A 231 -9.03 1.70 8.63
CA ILE A 231 -9.49 0.42 8.08
C ILE A 231 -10.90 0.20 8.65
N ASN A 232 -11.93 0.38 7.81
CA ASN A 232 -13.31 0.09 8.20
C ASN A 232 -13.61 -1.43 8.12
N SER A 233 -14.82 -1.84 8.50
CA SER A 233 -15.24 -3.24 8.50
C SER A 233 -15.05 -3.94 7.16
N CYS A 234 -15.37 -3.27 6.04
CA CYS A 234 -15.24 -3.83 4.71
C CYS A 234 -13.78 -3.91 4.25
N GLN A 235 -13.00 -2.88 4.55
CA GLN A 235 -11.56 -2.86 4.29
C GLN A 235 -10.83 -3.94 5.10
N ALA A 236 -11.28 -4.23 6.32
CA ALA A 236 -10.69 -5.30 7.16
C ALA A 236 -10.90 -6.71 6.58
N LEU A 237 -11.89 -6.91 5.70
CA LEU A 237 -12.08 -8.17 4.98
C LEU A 237 -11.10 -8.33 3.81
N HIS A 238 -10.40 -7.27 3.42
CA HIS A 238 -9.45 -7.30 2.32
C HIS A 238 -8.19 -8.09 2.71
N PRO A 239 -7.67 -8.99 1.87
CA PRO A 239 -6.41 -9.72 2.16
C PRO A 239 -5.21 -8.78 2.38
N LEU A 240 -5.26 -7.58 1.80
CA LEU A 240 -4.24 -6.53 2.01
C LEU A 240 -4.20 -6.03 3.47
N ASN A 241 -5.30 -6.15 4.20
CA ASN A 241 -5.42 -5.72 5.60
C ASN A 241 -5.40 -6.90 6.59
N ALA A 242 -4.99 -8.10 6.15
CA ALA A 242 -4.93 -9.27 7.01
C ALA A 242 -4.00 -9.03 8.22
N GLY A 243 -4.59 -9.05 9.42
CA GLY A 243 -3.86 -8.79 10.67
C GLY A 243 -3.48 -7.33 10.91
N LEU A 244 -3.99 -6.39 10.10
CA LEU A 244 -3.77 -4.95 10.25
C LEU A 244 -4.96 -4.28 10.91
N THR A 245 -4.69 -3.21 11.66
CA THR A 245 -5.67 -2.32 12.26
C THR A 245 -5.37 -0.87 11.95
N SER A 246 -6.38 0.00 12.03
CA SER A 246 -6.19 1.46 11.97
C SER A 246 -5.13 1.93 12.97
N ALA A 247 -5.16 1.39 14.19
CA ALA A 247 -4.20 1.74 15.24
C ALA A 247 -2.77 1.32 14.87
N GLY A 248 -2.59 0.13 14.30
CA GLY A 248 -1.30 -0.34 13.79
C GLY A 248 -0.72 0.55 12.70
N LEU A 249 -1.57 1.05 11.80
CA LEU A 249 -1.17 1.97 10.72
C LEU A 249 -0.99 3.43 11.16
N SER A 250 -1.19 3.74 12.44
CA SER A 250 -1.18 5.12 12.95
C SER A 250 0.17 5.54 13.56
N ASN A 251 0.38 6.85 13.65
CA ASN A 251 1.44 7.48 14.46
C ASN A 251 2.88 7.02 14.15
N TRP A 252 3.23 6.82 12.88
CA TRP A 252 4.60 6.49 12.46
C TRP A 252 5.52 7.71 12.33
N THR A 253 5.07 8.90 12.75
CA THR A 253 5.74 10.19 12.47
C THR A 253 5.56 10.61 11.00
N ASN A 254 4.32 10.46 10.52
CA ASN A 254 3.75 10.74 9.19
C ASN A 254 3.51 9.43 8.47
N SER A 255 2.53 8.65 8.93
CA SER A 255 2.28 7.32 8.36
C SER A 255 2.01 7.36 6.84
N PHE A 256 1.39 8.44 6.35
CA PHE A 256 1.04 8.63 4.95
C PHE A 256 1.22 10.10 4.57
N HIS A 257 1.77 10.38 3.39
CA HIS A 257 2.25 11.71 2.98
C HIS A 257 1.39 12.36 1.88
N ALA A 258 0.37 11.65 1.42
CA ALA A 258 -0.58 12.14 0.43
C ALA A 258 -1.91 11.39 0.59
N THR A 259 -2.90 11.80 -0.19
CA THR A 259 -4.19 11.08 -0.31
C THR A 259 -4.57 10.90 -1.77
N PHE A 260 -5.27 9.83 -2.09
CA PHE A 260 -5.89 9.58 -3.37
C PHE A 260 -7.37 10.01 -3.33
N LEU A 261 -7.77 10.84 -4.28
CA LEU A 261 -9.18 11.01 -4.63
C LEU A 261 -9.73 9.69 -5.22
N PRO A 262 -11.06 9.51 -5.33
CA PRO A 262 -11.63 8.34 -5.99
C PRO A 262 -11.10 8.17 -7.42
N ILE A 263 -10.54 6.99 -7.72
CA ILE A 263 -9.97 6.64 -9.03
C ILE A 263 -10.76 5.46 -9.61
N HIS A 264 -11.18 5.58 -10.86
CA HIS A 264 -11.87 4.49 -11.54
C HIS A 264 -10.97 3.24 -11.64
N GLY A 265 -11.53 2.07 -11.34
CA GLY A 265 -10.80 0.79 -11.37
C GLY A 265 -9.92 0.52 -10.14
N TYR A 266 -9.81 1.46 -9.20
CA TYR A 266 -9.13 1.25 -7.92
C TYR A 266 -10.14 1.19 -6.76
N ALA A 267 -9.94 0.25 -5.86
CA ALA A 267 -10.65 0.18 -4.58
C ALA A 267 -9.82 0.85 -3.47
N PRO A 268 -10.45 1.61 -2.56
CA PRO A 268 -9.78 2.15 -1.38
C PRO A 268 -9.51 1.05 -0.36
N VAL A 269 -8.24 0.77 -0.07
CA VAL A 269 -7.81 -0.29 0.87
C VAL A 269 -7.68 0.27 2.28
N VAL A 270 -7.18 1.49 2.40
CA VAL A 270 -7.06 2.23 3.67
C VAL A 270 -7.52 3.65 3.41
N SER A 271 -8.44 4.15 4.22
CA SER A 271 -9.03 5.48 4.08
C SER A 271 -8.32 6.53 4.92
N SER A 272 -8.38 7.79 4.48
CA SER A 272 -7.97 8.92 5.33
C SER A 272 -9.07 9.23 6.35
N SER A 273 -8.68 9.50 7.59
CA SER A 273 -9.55 10.10 8.61
C SER A 273 -9.67 11.61 8.46
N LEU A 274 -8.60 12.26 8.00
CA LEU A 274 -8.54 13.71 7.82
C LEU A 274 -9.33 14.18 6.58
N ARG A 275 -9.47 13.31 5.58
CA ARG A 275 -10.12 13.59 4.31
C ARG A 275 -11.15 12.50 3.97
N PRO A 276 -12.36 12.57 4.55
CA PRO A 276 -13.43 11.64 4.22
C PRO A 276 -13.70 11.61 2.71
N GLY A 277 -13.78 10.40 2.15
CA GLY A 277 -13.94 10.18 0.70
C GLY A 277 -12.62 9.99 -0.05
N SER A 278 -11.47 10.20 0.60
CA SER A 278 -10.14 9.91 0.05
C SER A 278 -9.51 8.66 0.69
N ALA A 279 -8.61 8.03 -0.06
CA ALA A 279 -7.82 6.89 0.39
C ALA A 279 -6.35 7.30 0.65
N VAL A 280 -5.65 6.50 1.44
CA VAL A 280 -4.19 6.58 1.61
C VAL A 280 -3.48 5.33 1.08
N ALA A 281 -4.23 4.26 0.86
CA ALA A 281 -3.80 3.12 0.07
C ALA A 281 -4.93 2.67 -0.85
N ILE A 282 -4.60 2.38 -2.10
CA ILE A 282 -5.53 1.92 -3.14
C ILE A 282 -5.00 0.65 -3.77
N ALA A 283 -5.90 -0.16 -4.30
CA ALA A 283 -5.54 -1.36 -5.05
C ALA A 283 -6.44 -1.57 -6.25
N LYS A 284 -5.93 -2.28 -7.25
CA LYS A 284 -6.66 -2.68 -8.46
C LYS A 284 -6.42 -4.16 -8.71
N SER A 285 -7.48 -4.89 -9.04
CA SER A 285 -7.41 -6.29 -9.45
C SER A 285 -8.36 -6.54 -10.61
N ASP A 286 -7.88 -7.18 -11.68
CA ASP A 286 -8.75 -7.68 -12.76
C ASP A 286 -9.77 -8.73 -12.26
N ALA A 287 -9.53 -9.32 -11.09
CA ALA A 287 -10.45 -10.26 -10.45
C ALA A 287 -11.61 -9.57 -9.71
N TRP A 288 -11.54 -8.25 -9.49
CA TRP A 288 -12.63 -7.51 -8.87
C TRP A 288 -13.62 -7.04 -9.93
N LEU A 289 -14.91 -7.28 -9.66
CA LEU A 289 -15.95 -6.64 -10.43
C LEU A 289 -15.83 -5.14 -10.24
N ASP A 290 -15.83 -4.40 -11.34
CA ASP A 290 -15.77 -2.95 -11.30
C ASP A 290 -17.00 -2.41 -10.53
N PRO A 291 -16.79 -1.78 -9.36
CA PRO A 291 -17.90 -1.30 -8.54
C PRO A 291 -18.71 -0.23 -9.27
N TRP A 292 -18.13 0.45 -10.28
CA TRP A 292 -18.80 1.51 -11.04
C TRP A 292 -19.65 0.98 -12.20
N ASN A 293 -19.32 -0.19 -12.75
CA ASN A 293 -20.09 -0.82 -13.82
C ASN A 293 -21.25 -1.69 -13.32
N SER A 294 -21.27 -2.02 -12.03
CA SER A 294 -22.31 -2.85 -11.41
C SER A 294 -23.63 -2.09 -11.20
N VAL A 295 -23.60 -0.75 -11.16
CA VAL A 295 -24.78 0.11 -10.96
C VAL A 295 -25.69 0.16 -12.21
N THR A 296 -25.17 -0.17 -13.39
CA THR A 296 -25.90 0.01 -14.65
C THR A 296 -26.64 -1.23 -15.15
N LEU A 297 -26.40 -2.42 -14.58
CA LEU A 297 -26.92 -3.69 -15.12
C LEU A 297 -28.12 -4.29 -14.34
N LEU A 298 -28.43 -3.81 -13.13
CA LEU A 298 -29.56 -4.30 -12.34
C LEU A 298 -30.54 -3.17 -12.04
N GLY A 299 -31.42 -2.90 -12.99
CA GLY A 299 -32.69 -2.19 -12.76
C GLY A 299 -33.67 -3.04 -11.95
N VAL A 300 -33.26 -3.51 -10.78
CA VAL A 300 -34.11 -4.23 -9.83
C VAL A 300 -34.33 -3.32 -8.63
N VAL A 301 -35.50 -2.71 -8.60
CA VAL A 301 -36.06 -2.03 -7.44
C VAL A 301 -36.49 -3.13 -6.48
N GLY A 302 -35.71 -3.42 -5.44
CA GLY A 302 -36.02 -4.49 -4.50
C GLY A 302 -35.18 -4.45 -3.24
N GLU A 303 -35.79 -3.90 -2.19
CA GLU A 303 -35.56 -4.09 -0.75
C GLU A 303 -34.17 -3.75 -0.19
N GLU A 304 -34.17 -2.88 0.82
CA GLU A 304 -33.03 -2.48 1.67
C GLU A 304 -32.49 -3.72 2.40
N GLU A 305 -31.63 -4.51 1.76
CA GLU A 305 -30.68 -5.34 2.49
C GLU A 305 -29.49 -4.48 2.88
N ASP A 306 -29.05 -4.65 4.12
CA ASP A 306 -27.88 -4.03 4.73
C ASP A 306 -26.60 -4.46 3.99
N ASP A 307 -26.42 -4.00 2.75
CA ASP A 307 -25.19 -4.13 1.95
C ASP A 307 -24.14 -3.18 2.53
N GLU A 308 -23.72 -3.46 3.77
CA GLU A 308 -22.77 -2.66 4.54
C GLU A 308 -21.40 -2.58 3.85
N CYS A 309 -21.16 -3.38 2.80
CA CYS A 309 -19.96 -3.40 1.98
C CYS A 309 -20.15 -3.16 0.47
N ALA A 310 -21.30 -2.64 0.03
CA ALA A 310 -21.38 -2.04 -1.30
C ALA A 310 -20.58 -0.71 -1.31
N SER A 311 -19.60 -0.63 -2.20
CA SER A 311 -18.67 0.49 -2.42
C SER A 311 -19.31 1.88 -2.21
N PRO A 312 -18.62 2.87 -1.59
CA PRO A 312 -19.23 4.15 -1.28
C PRO A 312 -19.60 4.91 -2.56
N GLN A 313 -20.87 5.26 -2.68
CA GLN A 313 -21.31 6.27 -3.65
C GLN A 313 -20.63 7.60 -3.31
N ALA A 314 -19.67 8.01 -4.15
CA ALA A 314 -19.17 9.37 -4.12
C ALA A 314 -20.33 10.31 -4.50
N THR A 315 -20.90 11.00 -3.52
CA THR A 315 -21.74 12.16 -3.80
C THR A 315 -20.85 13.20 -4.48
N SER A 316 -20.94 13.28 -5.80
CA SER A 316 -20.33 14.33 -6.60
C SER A 316 -20.79 15.68 -6.07
N ARG A 317 -19.90 16.41 -5.37
CA ARG A 317 -20.05 17.85 -5.24
C ARG A 317 -19.49 18.47 -6.50
N GLN A 318 -20.37 19.00 -7.32
CA GLN A 318 -19.99 19.97 -8.34
C GLN A 318 -19.41 21.18 -7.61
N ASN A 319 -18.10 21.39 -7.69
CA ASN A 319 -17.51 22.68 -7.38
C ASN A 319 -17.93 23.64 -8.50
N GLU A 320 -18.95 24.47 -8.24
CA GLU A 320 -19.18 25.67 -9.03
C GLU A 320 -17.94 26.57 -8.90
N LEU A 321 -17.17 26.66 -9.98
CA LEU A 321 -16.12 27.63 -10.15
C LEU A 321 -16.78 29.01 -10.20
N GLN A 322 -16.76 29.76 -9.09
CA GLN A 322 -17.10 31.18 -9.11
C GLN A 322 -16.03 31.92 -9.94
N THR A 323 -16.39 32.30 -11.16
CA THR A 323 -15.64 33.29 -11.94
C THR A 323 -15.80 34.65 -11.28
N GLY A 324 -14.84 35.03 -10.45
CA GLY A 324 -14.71 36.38 -9.91
C GLY A 324 -14.13 37.33 -10.96
N GLU A 325 -14.85 38.42 -11.19
CA GLU A 325 -14.56 39.50 -12.14
C GLU A 325 -13.18 40.14 -11.96
N ALA A 326 -12.62 40.55 -13.11
CA ALA A 326 -11.46 41.42 -13.21
C ALA A 326 -11.75 42.81 -12.64
N GLY A 327 -10.93 43.23 -11.66
CA GLY A 327 -10.85 44.60 -11.18
C GLY A 327 -9.45 45.15 -11.41
N ASP A 328 -9.31 45.94 -12.48
CA ASP A 328 -8.17 46.79 -12.82
C ASP A 328 -8.10 48.01 -11.89
N VAL A 329 -7.00 48.20 -11.14
CA VAL A 329 -6.52 49.54 -10.73
C VAL A 329 -5.03 49.50 -10.37
N GLY A 330 -4.24 50.36 -10.99
CA GLY A 330 -3.39 51.30 -10.23
C GLY A 330 -1.89 51.03 -10.13
N GLU A 331 -1.18 51.50 -11.14
CA GLU A 331 0.25 51.85 -11.15
C GLU A 331 0.64 52.89 -10.07
N ALA A 332 1.71 52.65 -9.30
CA ALA A 332 2.66 53.68 -8.83
C ALA A 332 3.89 53.11 -8.08
N ALA A 333 5.07 53.43 -8.65
CA ALA A 333 6.33 53.88 -8.03
C ALA A 333 7.06 53.08 -6.92
N ASP A 334 8.20 52.51 -7.34
CA ASP A 334 9.58 52.79 -6.88
C ASP A 334 9.79 53.32 -5.44
N THR A 335 10.57 52.58 -4.64
CA THR A 335 11.81 53.08 -4.01
C THR A 335 12.51 52.00 -3.15
N GLY A 336 13.78 51.75 -3.44
CA GLY A 336 14.80 51.53 -2.41
C GLY A 336 15.13 50.09 -1.97
N ALA A 337 16.25 49.58 -2.48
CA ALA A 337 17.16 48.72 -1.68
C ALA A 337 17.85 49.60 -0.58
N PRO A 338 18.38 49.07 0.55
CA PRO A 338 19.53 48.15 0.50
C PRO A 338 19.72 47.12 1.65
N SER A 339 20.61 46.17 1.36
CA SER A 339 21.68 45.57 2.21
C SER A 339 21.38 44.61 3.38
N SER A 340 22.09 43.48 3.27
CA SER A 340 22.94 42.81 4.28
C SER A 340 22.31 42.00 5.42
N GLY A 341 22.88 40.80 5.64
CA GLY A 341 22.88 40.14 6.95
C GLY A 341 22.89 38.63 6.90
N ALA A 342 24.06 38.04 7.14
CA ALA A 342 24.29 36.61 7.29
C ALA A 342 23.58 36.00 8.51
N ARG A 343 23.13 34.75 8.38
CA ARG A 343 23.64 33.56 9.11
C ARG A 343 23.11 32.30 8.45
#